data_AF-A0AAD8CDC0-F1
#
_entry.id   AF-A0AAD8CDC0-F1
#
_cell.length_a   1.000
_cell.length_b   1.000
_cell.length_c   1.000
_cell.angle_alpha   90.00
_cell.angle_beta   90.00
_cell.angle_gamma   90.00
#
_symmetry.space_group_name_H-M   'P 1'
#
loop_
_entity.id
_entity.type
_entity.pdbx_description
1 polymer ?
#
loop_
_entity_poly.entity_id
_entity_poly.type
_entity_poly.pdbx_seq_one_letter_code
_entity_poly.pdbx_strand_id
1 'polypeptide(L)'
;MSDPVKSVASSTAPTAPAGAPAPGSDTYKGWLFKWTNYIKGYQRRWFVLSNGLLSYYRTQAEMAHTCRGTINLAMAHIDTEDSCNIVLTSGAAPTT
;
A
#
# COMPACT_ATOMS: atom_id res chain seq x y z
N MET A 1 2.21 -57.45 13.64
CA MET A 1 1.59 -56.19 14.09
C MET A 1 2.30 -55.08 13.33
N SER A 2 1.65 -54.47 12.35
CA SER A 2 2.28 -53.53 11.41
C SER A 2 1.76 -52.12 11.66
N ASP A 3 2.69 -51.18 11.78
CA ASP A 3 2.47 -49.75 12.04
C ASP A 3 1.58 -49.08 10.96
N PRO A 4 0.69 -48.14 11.33
CA PRO A 4 0.00 -47.32 10.36
C PRO A 4 0.88 -46.15 9.88
N VAL A 5 0.91 -46.00 8.56
CA VAL A 5 1.47 -44.88 7.80
C VAL A 5 1.08 -43.50 8.35
N LYS A 6 2.07 -42.65 8.64
CA LYS A 6 1.86 -41.20 8.83
C LYS A 6 1.63 -40.55 7.46
N SER A 7 0.36 -40.22 7.17
CA SER A 7 -0.02 -39.44 5.98
C SER A 7 0.39 -37.98 6.14
N VAL A 8 1.03 -37.43 5.10
CA VAL A 8 1.47 -36.04 5.02
C VAL A 8 0.26 -35.13 4.80
N ALA A 9 0.00 -34.19 5.70
CA ALA A 9 -1.00 -33.15 5.50
C ALA A 9 -0.35 -31.94 4.83
N SER A 10 -0.43 -31.90 3.51
CA SER A 10 -0.18 -30.69 2.70
C SER A 10 -1.43 -29.83 2.71
N SER A 11 -1.59 -28.97 3.73
CA SER A 11 -2.75 -28.09 3.81
C SER A 11 -2.41 -26.70 3.27
N THR A 12 -2.84 -26.53 2.03
CA THR A 12 -3.04 -25.34 1.20
C THR A 12 -3.28 -24.04 1.97
N ALA A 13 -2.55 -23.00 1.58
CA ALA A 13 -2.78 -21.61 1.99
C ALA A 13 -4.23 -21.18 1.67
N PRO A 14 -4.88 -20.34 2.51
CA PRO A 14 -6.16 -19.76 2.14
C PRO A 14 -5.94 -18.67 1.08
N THR A 15 -6.30 -19.00 -0.16
CA THR A 15 -6.61 -18.02 -1.21
C THR A 15 -7.85 -17.24 -0.75
N ALA A 16 -7.63 -16.09 -0.11
CA ALA A 16 -8.72 -15.18 0.24
C ALA A 16 -9.32 -14.58 -1.05
N PRO A 17 -10.65 -14.59 -1.22
CA PRO A 17 -11.30 -14.05 -2.40
C PRO A 17 -11.27 -12.52 -2.35
N ALA A 18 -10.93 -11.92 -3.50
CA ALA A 18 -11.12 -10.50 -3.74
C ALA A 18 -12.62 -10.21 -3.91
N GLY A 19 -13.18 -9.34 -3.06
CA GLY A 19 -14.46 -8.67 -3.35
C GLY A 19 -15.46 -8.62 -2.19
N ALA A 20 -15.38 -7.58 -1.36
CA ALA A 20 -16.53 -6.84 -0.81
C ALA A 20 -16.00 -5.63 0.02
N PRO A 21 -16.31 -4.37 -0.33
CA PRO A 21 -16.13 -3.26 0.59
C PRO A 21 -17.34 -3.21 1.53
N ALA A 22 -17.12 -3.46 2.82
CA ALA A 22 -18.11 -3.28 3.87
C ALA A 22 -18.34 -1.76 4.11
N PRO A 23 -19.58 -1.30 4.35
CA PRO A 23 -19.85 0.12 4.62
C PRO A 23 -19.16 0.54 5.93
N GLY A 24 -18.24 1.50 5.81
CA GLY A 24 -17.17 1.82 6.78
C GLY A 24 -15.76 1.85 6.16
N SER A 25 -15.66 1.55 4.85
CA SER A 25 -14.43 1.36 4.10
C SER A 25 -13.90 2.62 3.41
N ASP A 26 -13.41 3.62 4.14
CA ASP A 26 -12.61 4.72 3.55
C ASP A 26 -11.18 4.24 3.23
N THR A 27 -11.09 3.12 2.51
CA THR A 27 -9.84 2.53 2.08
C THR A 27 -9.78 2.53 0.56
N TYR A 28 -8.98 3.43 0.00
CA TYR A 28 -8.72 3.49 -1.44
C TYR A 28 -7.37 2.85 -1.74
N LYS A 29 -7.32 2.00 -2.77
CA LYS A 29 -6.08 1.34 -3.18
C LYS A 29 -5.93 1.40 -4.69
N GLY A 30 -4.71 1.56 -5.17
CA GLY A 30 -4.49 1.62 -6.60
C GLY A 30 -3.04 1.80 -7.00
N TRP A 31 -2.80 1.70 -8.30
CA TRP A 31 -1.50 1.97 -8.89
C TRP A 31 -1.40 3.45 -9.26
N LEU A 32 -0.36 4.11 -8.78
CA LEU A 32 0.01 5.45 -9.22
C LEU A 32 1.49 5.47 -9.59
N PHE A 33 1.89 6.46 -10.39
CA PHE A 33 3.29 6.72 -10.67
C PHE A 33 3.85 7.69 -9.64
N LYS A 34 4.92 7.27 -8.96
CA LYS A 34 5.63 8.07 -7.97
C LYS A 34 6.97 8.52 -8.51
N TRP A 35 7.26 9.81 -8.48
CA TRP A 35 8.61 10.31 -8.71
C TRP A 35 9.57 9.75 -7.64
N THR A 36 10.69 9.18 -8.07
CA THR A 36 11.68 8.56 -7.17
C THR A 36 12.99 9.32 -7.13
N ASN A 37 13.61 9.56 -8.28
CA ASN A 37 14.81 10.39 -8.44
C ASN A 37 15.02 10.71 -9.94
N TYR A 38 16.00 11.53 -10.27
CA TYR A 38 16.30 11.92 -11.66
C TYR A 38 16.70 10.74 -12.58
N ILE A 39 17.32 9.68 -12.04
CA ILE A 39 17.80 8.54 -12.83
C ILE A 39 16.66 7.56 -13.17
N LYS A 40 15.78 7.27 -12.20
CA LYS A 40 14.67 6.31 -12.34
C LYS A 40 13.36 6.96 -12.72
N GLY A 41 13.23 8.26 -12.53
CA GLY A 41 12.03 9.04 -12.78
C GLY A 41 10.80 8.53 -12.00
N TYR A 42 9.66 8.57 -12.69
CA TYR A 42 8.39 8.05 -12.22
C TYR A 42 8.36 6.53 -12.26
N GLN A 43 7.97 5.92 -11.13
CA GLN A 43 7.89 4.48 -10.98
C GLN A 43 6.51 4.08 -10.49
N ARG A 44 5.94 3.02 -11.08
CA ARG A 44 4.65 2.48 -10.67
C ARG A 44 4.76 1.94 -9.24
N ARG A 45 3.87 2.40 -8.36
CA ARG A 45 3.79 1.99 -6.94
C ARG A 45 2.36 1.74 -6.55
N TRP A 46 2.17 0.80 -5.64
CA TRP A 46 0.87 0.50 -5.09
C TRP A 46 0.62 1.40 -3.90
N PHE A 47 -0.42 2.20 -3.96
CA PHE A 47 -0.82 3.13 -2.91
C PHE A 47 -2.04 2.62 -2.18
N VAL A 48 -2.07 2.90 -0.89
CA VAL A 48 -3.19 2.63 0.00
C VAL A 48 -3.45 3.86 0.83
N LEU A 49 -4.61 4.46 0.64
CA LEU A 49 -5.16 5.45 1.53
C LEU A 49 -6.08 4.72 2.50
N SER A 50 -5.80 4.82 3.79
CA SER A 50 -6.64 4.26 4.85
C SER A 50 -6.49 5.10 6.10
N ASN A 51 -7.60 5.46 6.74
CA ASN A 51 -7.60 6.21 8.00
C ASN A 51 -6.77 7.51 7.94
N GLY A 52 -6.90 8.27 6.84
CA GLY A 52 -6.13 9.51 6.62
C GLY A 52 -4.63 9.32 6.33
N LEU A 53 -4.14 8.08 6.29
CA LEU A 53 -2.75 7.76 5.97
C LEU A 53 -2.64 7.27 4.54
N LEU A 54 -1.82 7.95 3.73
CA LEU A 54 -1.43 7.51 2.40
C LEU A 54 -0.10 6.77 2.48
N SER A 55 -0.14 5.45 2.37
CA SER A 55 1.03 4.58 2.38
C SER A 55 1.32 4.03 0.99
N TYR A 56 2.59 3.79 0.66
CA TYR A 56 2.96 3.20 -0.62
C TYR A 56 3.92 2.01 -0.50
N TYR A 57 3.79 1.11 -1.47
CA TYR A 57 4.48 -0.16 -1.56
C TYR A 57 5.06 -0.35 -2.96
N ARG A 58 6.03 -1.24 -3.08
CA ARG A 58 6.61 -1.58 -4.40
C ARG A 58 5.57 -2.31 -5.26
N THR A 59 4.86 -3.28 -4.67
CA THR A 59 3.80 -4.05 -5.31
C THR A 59 2.67 -4.33 -4.33
N GLN A 60 1.52 -4.76 -4.84
CA GLN A 60 0.38 -5.18 -4.02
C GLN A 60 0.71 -6.42 -3.17
N ALA A 61 1.46 -7.38 -3.71
CA ALA A 61 1.87 -8.59 -2.98
C ALA A 61 2.84 -8.29 -1.83
N GLU A 62 3.67 -7.25 -1.97
CA GLU A 62 4.62 -6.81 -0.94
C GLU A 62 3.98 -6.01 0.21
N MET A 63 2.66 -5.75 0.18
CA MET A 63 1.98 -4.99 1.23
C MET A 63 2.15 -5.58 2.64
N ALA A 64 2.18 -6.91 2.73
CA ALA A 64 2.31 -7.62 4.00
C ALA A 64 3.72 -7.52 4.60
N HIS A 65 4.73 -7.19 3.78
CA HIS A 65 6.12 -7.39 4.17
C HIS A 65 6.91 -6.09 4.33
N THR A 66 6.58 -4.99 3.64
CA THR A 66 7.35 -3.75 3.80
C THR A 66 6.62 -2.50 3.33
N CYS A 67 6.21 -1.64 4.27
CA CYS A 67 5.84 -0.26 3.93
C CYS A 67 7.09 0.54 3.52
N ARG A 68 7.02 1.28 2.41
CA ARG A 68 8.15 2.09 1.91
C ARG A 68 8.06 3.56 2.35
N GLY A 69 6.91 3.97 2.84
CA GLY A 69 6.68 5.31 3.35
C GLY A 69 5.19 5.59 3.48
N THR A 70 4.87 6.47 4.42
CA THR A 70 3.52 6.87 4.77
C THR A 70 3.48 8.38 4.95
N ILE A 71 2.45 9.02 4.41
CA ILE A 71 2.17 10.45 4.58
C ILE A 71 0.82 10.57 5.29
N ASN A 72 0.77 11.36 6.37
CA ASN A 72 -0.49 11.73 7.00
C ASN A 72 -1.13 12.87 6.22
N LEU A 73 -2.30 12.62 5.62
CA LEU A 73 -2.99 13.60 4.81
C LEU A 73 -3.66 14.71 5.63
N ALA A 74 -3.94 14.49 6.93
CA ALA A 74 -4.55 15.52 7.78
C ALA A 74 -3.65 16.75 7.96
N MET A 75 -2.34 16.59 7.78
CA MET A 75 -1.35 17.67 7.84
C MET A 75 -0.61 17.87 6.53
N ALA A 76 -1.00 17.18 5.45
CA ALA A 76 -0.33 17.33 4.17
C ALA A 76 -0.87 18.53 3.41
N HIS A 77 0.02 19.27 2.74
CA HIS A 77 -0.36 20.19 1.69
C HIS A 77 -0.43 19.43 0.37
N ILE A 78 -1.51 19.65 -0.39
CA ILE A 78 -1.75 18.99 -1.68
C ILE A 78 -1.79 20.08 -2.75
N ASP A 79 -0.78 20.08 -3.61
CA ASP A 79 -0.70 20.96 -4.77
C ASP A 79 -0.97 20.18 -6.04
N THR A 80 -1.77 20.76 -6.93
CA THR A 80 -1.99 20.23 -8.27
C THR A 80 -1.13 21.02 -9.25
N GLU A 81 -0.15 20.36 -9.88
CA GLU A 81 0.69 21.01 -10.92
C GLU A 81 0.03 20.91 -12.30
N ASP A 82 -0.47 19.72 -12.65
CA ASP A 82 -1.07 19.41 -13.95
C ASP A 82 -2.34 18.55 -13.77
N SER A 83 -3.06 18.28 -14.86
CA SER A 83 -4.28 17.44 -14.85
C SER A 83 -4.08 16.02 -14.30
N CYS A 84 -2.83 15.53 -14.24
CA CYS A 84 -2.49 14.16 -13.83
C CYS A 84 -1.39 14.08 -12.76
N ASN A 85 -0.94 15.21 -12.22
CA ASN A 85 0.17 15.27 -11.27
C ASN A 85 -0.26 16.00 -9.99
N ILE A 86 0.10 15.41 -8.85
CA ILE A 86 -0.10 16.01 -7.53
C ILE A 86 1.22 15.97 -6.76
N VAL A 87 1.51 17.06 -6.07
CA VAL A 87 2.63 17.17 -5.14
C VAL A 87 2.07 17.10 -3.72
N LEU A 88 2.58 16.13 -2.96
CA LEU A 88 2.22 15.93 -1.57
C LEU A 88 3.39 16.35 -0.69
N THR A 89 3.18 17.39 0.10
CA THR A 89 4.17 17.86 1.07
C THR A 89 3.69 17.51 2.47
N SER A 90 4.43 16.67 3.19
CA SER A 90 4.08 16.36 4.58
C SER A 90 4.28 17.61 5.43
N GLY A 91 3.26 18.06 6.16
CA GLY A 91 3.41 19.07 7.19
C GLY A 91 4.14 18.49 8.40
N ALA A 92 5.47 18.46 8.35
CA ALA A 92 6.24 18.53 9.57
C ALA A 92 6.20 19.99 10.01
N ALA A 93 5.39 20.31 11.03
CA ALA A 93 5.56 21.58 11.72
C ALA A 93 7.04 21.64 12.19
N PRO A 94 7.80 22.72 11.90
CA PRO A 94 9.09 22.89 12.53
C PRO A 94 8.83 22.97 14.04
N THR A 95 9.25 21.96 14.79
CA THR A 95 9.39 22.10 16.24
C THR A 95 10.45 23.17 16.46
N THR A 96 10.02 24.22 17.15
CA THR A 96 10.72 25.47 17.50
C THR A 96 12.18 25.29 17.91
#